data_AF-A0A9N9WHA1-F1
#
_entry.id   AF-A0A9N9WHA1-F1
#
_cell.length_a   1.000
_cell.length_b   1.000
_cell.length_c   1.000
_cell.angle_alpha   90.00
_cell.angle_beta   90.00
_cell.angle_gamma   90.00
#
_symmetry.space_group_name_H-M   'P 1'
#
loop_
_entity.id
_entity.type
_entity.pdbx_description
1 polymer ?
#
loop_
_entity_poly.entity_id
_entity_poly.type
_entity_poly.pdbx_seq_one_letter_code
_entity_poly.pdbx_strand_id
1 'polypeptide(L)'
;MLAQLKTVLDDITQMVNFINARPLNSRIFGIICEEMGSIRKQLLLHAEVRWLSRGKVVTRVFELRDEIRMFFLDISVHGVSKYADNFNDFEWLIMAVYLADIFIVLNELN
;
A
#
# COMPACT_ATOMS: atom_id res chain seq x y z
N MET A 1 1.10 -17.89 10.27
CA MET A 1 2.29 -17.36 9.58
C MET A 1 2.08 -17.21 8.06
N LEU A 2 2.15 -18.26 7.23
CA LEU A 2 2.01 -18.11 5.76
C LEU A 2 0.63 -17.59 5.31
N ALA A 3 -0.45 -18.07 5.92
CA ALA A 3 -1.81 -17.59 5.61
C ALA A 3 -1.99 -16.10 5.93
N GLN A 4 -1.36 -15.61 7.01
CA GLN A 4 -1.45 -14.21 7.41
C GLN A 4 -0.62 -13.29 6.49
N LEU A 5 0.57 -13.72 6.08
CA LEU A 5 1.38 -13.01 5.08
C LEU A 5 0.64 -12.85 3.75
N LYS A 6 -0.09 -13.89 3.31
CA LYS A 6 -0.93 -13.81 2.12
C LYS A 6 -2.05 -12.78 2.31
N THR A 7 -2.74 -12.79 3.45
CA THR A 7 -3.79 -11.80 3.75
C THR A 7 -3.26 -10.38 3.70
N VAL A 8 -2.12 -10.11 4.33
CA VAL A 8 -1.47 -8.79 4.33
C VAL A 8 -1.13 -8.36 2.89
N LEU A 9 -0.55 -9.27 2.09
CA LEU A 9 -0.23 -8.98 0.70
C LEU A 9 -1.49 -8.71 -0.16
N ASP A 10 -2.57 -9.45 0.08
CA ASP A 10 -3.85 -9.27 -0.61
C ASP A 10 -4.52 -7.94 -0.20
N ASP A 11 -4.42 -7.54 1.07
CA ASP A 11 -4.89 -6.26 1.56
C ASP A 11 -4.12 -5.10 0.89
N ILE A 12 -2.79 -5.15 0.88
CA ILE A 12 -1.94 -4.17 0.20
C ILE A 12 -2.32 -4.06 -1.29
N THR A 13 -2.49 -5.21 -1.95
CA THR A 13 -2.89 -5.27 -3.36
C THR A 13 -4.25 -4.62 -3.58
N GLN A 14 -5.23 -4.90 -2.71
CA GLN A 14 -6.56 -4.31 -2.78
C GLN A 14 -6.56 -2.80 -2.53
N MET A 15 -5.78 -2.31 -1.56
CA MET A 15 -5.63 -0.88 -1.27
C MET A 15 -5.10 -0.13 -2.49
N VAL A 16 -4.00 -0.62 -3.08
CA VAL A 16 -3.37 -0.02 -4.25
C VAL A 16 -4.31 -0.04 -5.45
N ASN A 17 -4.98 -1.16 -5.69
CA ASN A 17 -5.96 -1.28 -6.76
C ASN A 17 -7.13 -0.32 -6.55
N PHE A 18 -7.64 -0.15 -5.33
CA PHE A 18 -8.75 0.78 -5.05
C PHE A 18 -8.37 2.24 -5.34
N ILE A 19 -7.16 2.65 -4.94
CA ILE A 19 -6.65 4.00 -5.19
C ILE A 19 -6.41 4.24 -6.68
N ASN A 20 -5.86 3.25 -7.39
CA ASN A 20 -5.49 3.39 -8.81
C ASN A 20 -6.61 3.05 -9.80
N ALA A 21 -7.67 2.35 -9.38
CA ALA A 21 -8.75 1.91 -10.28
C ALA A 21 -9.65 3.06 -10.78
N ARG A 22 -9.70 4.18 -10.04
CA ARG A 22 -10.54 5.34 -10.39
C ARG A 22 -9.67 6.59 -10.50
N PRO A 23 -9.73 7.33 -11.62
CA PRO A 23 -8.95 8.57 -11.79
C PRO A 23 -9.17 9.59 -10.67
N LEU A 24 -10.40 9.69 -10.15
CA LEU A 24 -10.71 10.56 -9.02
C LEU A 24 -9.95 10.15 -7.75
N ASN A 25 -9.94 8.85 -7.43
CA ASN A 25 -9.23 8.33 -6.26
C ASN A 25 -7.73 8.60 -6.37
N SER A 26 -7.13 8.34 -7.53
CA SER A 26 -5.70 8.60 -7.74
C SER A 26 -5.36 10.08 -7.64
N ARG A 27 -6.26 10.96 -8.12
CA ARG A 27 -6.09 12.41 -8.00
C ARG A 27 -6.21 12.89 -6.55
N ILE A 28 -7.22 12.44 -5.81
CA ILE A 28 -7.38 12.76 -4.38
C ILE A 28 -6.16 12.29 -3.59
N PHE A 29 -5.72 11.05 -3.83
CA PHE A 29 -4.51 10.52 -3.20
C PHE A 29 -3.27 11.37 -3.51
N GLY A 30 -3.11 11.82 -4.76
CA GLY A 30 -2.02 12.71 -5.14
C GLY A 30 -2.05 14.06 -4.42
N ILE A 31 -3.23 14.63 -4.18
CA ILE A 31 -3.42 15.86 -3.40
C ILE A 31 -3.02 15.62 -1.94
N ILE A 32 -3.49 14.54 -1.33
CA ILE A 32 -3.11 14.17 0.05
C ILE A 32 -1.59 14.03 0.17
N CYS A 33 -0.94 13.35 -0.78
CA CYS A 33 0.52 13.22 -0.79
C CYS A 33 1.22 14.59 -0.89
N GLU A 34 0.68 15.52 -1.69
CA GLU A 34 1.25 16.86 -1.83
C GLU A 34 1.08 17.70 -0.56
N GLU A 35 -0.11 17.67 0.04
CA GLU A 35 -0.40 18.38 1.30
C GLU A 35 0.44 17.86 2.48
N MET A 36 0.72 16.55 2.49
CA MET A 36 1.57 15.90 3.50
C MET A 36 3.08 16.03 3.21
N GLY A 37 3.47 16.71 2.12
CA GLY A 37 4.88 16.96 1.78
C GLY A 37 5.63 15.71 1.29
N SER A 38 4.90 14.73 0.78
CA SER A 38 5.45 13.44 0.40
C SER A 38 6.24 13.50 -0.92
N ILE A 39 7.43 12.88 -0.94
CA ILE A 39 8.30 12.84 -2.14
C ILE A 39 7.59 12.07 -3.28
N ARG A 40 6.85 11.03 -2.92
CA ARG A 40 6.11 10.19 -3.87
C ARG A 40 4.64 10.62 -3.83
N LYS A 41 4.07 10.94 -4.99
CA LYS A 41 2.67 11.40 -5.09
C LYS A 41 1.71 10.36 -5.65
N GLN A 42 2.21 9.16 -5.96
CA GLN A 42 1.46 8.11 -6.64
C GLN A 42 1.94 6.71 -6.20
N LEU A 43 0.98 5.79 -6.14
CA LEU A 43 1.24 4.36 -5.97
C LEU A 43 1.58 3.73 -7.31
N LEU A 44 2.48 2.75 -7.29
CA LEU A 44 2.85 2.01 -8.49
C LEU A 44 1.68 1.11 -8.91
N LEU A 45 1.30 1.19 -10.19
CA LEU A 45 0.40 0.21 -10.80
C LEU A 45 1.11 -1.15 -10.87
N HIS A 46 0.38 -2.23 -10.67
CA HIS A 46 0.88 -3.58 -10.93
C HIS A 46 1.07 -3.78 -12.43
N ALA A 47 2.22 -3.34 -12.95
CA ALA A 47 2.69 -3.68 -14.28
C ALA A 47 4.18 -4.00 -14.20
N GLU A 48 4.50 -5.20 -14.71
CA GLU A 48 5.84 -5.78 -14.93
C GLU A 48 6.47 -6.63 -13.81
N VAL A 49 6.75 -7.88 -14.19
CA VAL A 49 7.21 -9.06 -13.42
C VAL A 49 6.51 -9.22 -12.06
N ARG A 50 5.64 -10.24 -11.98
CA ARG A 50 4.59 -10.43 -10.95
C ARG A 50 5.08 -10.36 -9.49
N TRP A 51 6.35 -10.57 -9.21
CA TRP A 51 6.93 -10.47 -7.86
C TRP A 51 7.86 -9.26 -7.69
N LEU A 52 8.62 -8.84 -8.72
CA LEU A 52 9.43 -7.61 -8.69
C LEU A 52 8.56 -6.36 -8.48
N SER A 53 7.42 -6.28 -9.17
CA SER A 53 6.43 -5.22 -8.96
C SER A 53 5.81 -5.27 -7.57
N ARG A 54 5.59 -6.46 -7.00
CA ARG A 54 5.03 -6.60 -5.65
C ARG A 54 5.96 -6.04 -4.59
N GLY A 55 7.26 -6.27 -4.71
CA GLY A 55 8.25 -5.67 -3.81
C GLY A 55 8.20 -4.16 -3.79
N LYS A 56 8.32 -3.55 -4.98
CA LYS A 56 8.28 -2.09 -5.10
C LYS A 56 6.94 -1.49 -4.63
N VAL A 57 5.84 -2.22 -4.83
CA VAL A 57 4.51 -1.83 -4.33
C VAL A 57 4.47 -1.85 -2.81
N VAL A 58 4.92 -2.92 -2.15
CA VAL A 58 4.93 -2.99 -0.67
C VAL A 58 5.81 -1.88 -0.09
N THR A 59 7.02 -1.67 -0.62
CA THR A 59 7.91 -0.58 -0.17
C THR A 59 7.23 0.78 -0.30
N ARG A 60 6.60 1.07 -1.45
CA ARG A 60 5.89 2.34 -1.66
C ARG A 60 4.71 2.52 -0.71
N VAL A 61 3.98 1.44 -0.41
CA VAL A 61 2.85 1.47 0.52
C VAL A 61 3.32 1.79 1.94
N PHE A 62 4.50 1.31 2.34
CA PHE A 62 5.11 1.70 3.62
C PHE A 62 5.60 3.15 3.65
N GLU A 63 6.22 3.61 2.57
CA GLU A 63 6.64 5.02 2.42
C GLU A 63 5.44 5.96 2.57
N LEU A 64 4.29 5.58 2.00
CA LEU A 64 3.07 6.39 1.94
C LEU A 64 1.99 5.95 2.94
N ARG A 65 2.36 5.23 4.01
CA ARG A 65 1.38 4.61 4.92
C ARG A 65 0.45 5.64 5.58
N ASP A 66 0.97 6.82 5.89
CA ASP A 66 0.22 7.87 6.57
C ASP A 66 -0.76 8.54 5.60
N GLU A 67 -0.36 8.76 4.35
CA GLU A 67 -1.19 9.26 3.25
C GLU A 67 -2.29 8.25 2.87
N ILE A 68 -1.94 6.96 2.79
CA ILE A 68 -2.90 5.88 2.49
C ILE A 68 -3.92 5.79 3.62
N ARG A 69 -3.47 5.85 4.88
CA ARG A 69 -4.35 5.87 6.03
C ARG A 69 -5.28 7.09 6.00
N MET A 70 -4.76 8.28 5.72
CA MET A 70 -5.57 9.50 5.59
C MET A 70 -6.59 9.39 4.45
N PHE A 71 -6.19 8.88 3.29
CA PHE A 71 -7.08 8.64 2.17
C PHE A 71 -8.25 7.72 2.53
N PHE A 72 -7.99 6.61 3.24
CA PHE A 72 -9.05 5.70 3.67
C PHE A 72 -9.89 6.24 4.83
N LEU A 73 -9.34 7.12 5.68
CA LEU A 73 -10.11 7.82 6.71
C LEU A 73 -11.04 8.88 6.10
N ASP A 74 -10.56 9.67 5.15
CA ASP A 74 -11.37 10.72 4.50
C ASP A 74 -12.47 10.11 3.62
N ILE A 75 -12.17 9.01 2.92
CA ILE A 75 -13.15 8.24 2.14
C ILE A 75 -14.03 7.34 3.02
N SER A 76 -13.73 7.16 4.32
CA SER A 76 -14.51 6.28 5.21
C SER A 76 -15.98 6.69 5.40
N VAL A 77 -16.37 7.89 4.94
CA VAL A 77 -17.78 8.28 4.72
C VAL A 77 -18.50 7.31 3.74
N HIS A 78 -17.74 6.51 2.97
CA HIS A 78 -18.20 5.55 1.97
C HIS A 78 -17.83 4.07 2.25
N GLY A 79 -17.46 3.71 3.48
CA GLY A 79 -17.53 2.31 3.95
C GLY A 79 -16.27 1.43 3.83
N VAL A 80 -15.06 2.00 3.77
CA VAL A 80 -13.80 1.22 3.76
C VAL A 80 -12.89 1.60 4.93
N SER A 81 -13.33 1.37 6.18
CA SER A 81 -12.52 1.68 7.38
C SER A 81 -11.38 0.67 7.61
N LYS A 82 -11.58 -0.60 7.23
CA LYS A 82 -10.67 -1.71 7.58
C LYS A 82 -9.20 -1.46 7.17
N TYR A 83 -8.98 -0.75 6.06
CA TYR A 83 -7.62 -0.50 5.57
C TYR A 83 -6.89 0.58 6.38
N ALA A 84 -7.60 1.57 6.89
CA ALA A 84 -7.02 2.55 7.81
C ALA A 84 -6.68 1.89 9.16
N ASP A 85 -7.51 0.95 9.61
CA ASP A 85 -7.32 0.22 10.87
C ASP A 85 -6.08 -0.67 10.84
N ASN A 86 -5.78 -1.29 9.69
CA ASN A 86 -4.57 -2.12 9.49
C ASN A 86 -3.26 -1.38 9.85
N PHE A 87 -3.18 -0.06 9.62
CA PHE A 87 -2.00 0.72 9.96
C PHE A 87 -1.83 0.98 11.46
N ASN A 88 -2.81 0.61 12.29
CA ASN A 88 -2.70 0.61 13.75
C ASN A 88 -2.50 -0.82 14.31
N ASP A 89 -2.56 -1.86 13.47
CA ASP A 89 -2.34 -3.25 13.87
C ASP A 89 -0.84 -3.59 13.77
N PHE A 90 -0.24 -3.84 14.94
CA PHE A 90 1.19 -4.14 15.05
C PHE A 90 1.59 -5.45 14.37
N GLU A 91 0.74 -6.49 14.42
CA GLU A 91 1.03 -7.76 13.74
C GLU A 91 0.99 -7.58 12.23
N TRP A 92 -0.02 -6.85 11.74
CA TRP A 92 -0.14 -6.52 10.32
C TRP A 92 1.10 -5.74 9.82
N LEU A 93 1.54 -4.74 10.59
CA LEU A 93 2.74 -3.94 10.27
C LEU A 93 4.00 -4.80 10.22
N ILE A 94 4.25 -5.68 11.19
CA ILE A 94 5.42 -6.57 11.19
C ILE A 94 5.41 -7.45 9.94
N MET A 95 4.26 -8.05 9.62
CA MET A 95 4.15 -8.93 8.45
C MET A 95 4.35 -8.18 7.15
N ALA A 96 3.85 -6.95 7.07
CA ALA A 96 4.02 -6.10 5.90
C ALA A 96 5.50 -5.67 5.75
N VAL A 97 6.22 -5.34 6.83
CA VAL A 97 7.66 -5.04 6.79
C VAL A 97 8.45 -6.28 6.35
N TYR A 98 8.13 -7.43 6.92
CA TYR A 98 8.78 -8.69 6.55
C TYR A 98 8.59 -9.04 5.06
N LEU A 99 7.40 -8.78 4.49
CA LEU A 99 7.17 -8.90 3.05
C LEU A 99 8.05 -7.93 2.25
N ALA A 100 8.19 -6.68 2.72
CA ALA A 100 9.04 -5.69 2.08
C ALA A 100 10.50 -6.18 2.00
N ASP A 101 11.04 -6.65 3.14
CA ASP A 101 12.42 -7.15 3.24
C ASP A 101 12.66 -8.36 2.33
N ILE A 102 11.76 -9.34 2.35
CA ILE A 102 11.86 -10.51 1.46
C ILE A 102 11.84 -10.09 0.00
N PHE A 103 10.91 -9.20 -0.38
CA PHE A 103 10.84 -8.80 -1.77
C PHE A 103 12.06 -7.98 -2.19
N ILE A 104 12.68 -7.20 -1.31
CA ILE A 104 13.95 -6.51 -1.60
C ILE A 104 15.03 -7.55 -1.93
N VAL A 105 15.22 -8.56 -1.07
CA VAL A 105 16.21 -9.62 -1.30
C VAL A 105 15.92 -10.39 -2.60
N LEU A 106 14.66 -10.74 -2.85
CA LEU A 106 14.29 -11.40 -4.10
C LEU A 106 14.62 -10.50 -5.30
N ASN A 107 14.39 -9.19 -5.21
CA ASN A 107 14.65 -8.25 -6.31
C ASN A 107 16.14 -8.15 -6.67
N GLU A 108 17.04 -8.38 -5.71
CA GLU A 108 18.50 -8.38 -5.94
C GLU A 108 18.99 -9.64 -6.67
N LEU A 109 18.22 -10.72 -6.64
CA LEU A 109 18.58 -12.01 -7.23
C LEU A 109 18.14 -12.17 -8.70
N ASN A 110 17.53 -11.13 -9.28
CA ASN A 110 17.02 -11.10 -10.65
C ASN A 110 17.75 -10.05 -11.49
#